data_AF-A0A2K6UA24-F1
#
_entry.id   AF-A0A2K6UA24-F1
#
_cell.length_a   1.000
_cell.length_b   1.000
_cell.length_c   1.000
_cell.angle_alpha   90.00
_cell.angle_beta   90.00
_cell.angle_gamma   90.00
#
_symmetry.space_group_name_H-M   'P 1'
#
loop_
_entity.id
_entity.type
_entity.pdbx_description
1 polymer ?
#
loop_
_entity_poly.entity_id
_entity_poly.type
_entity_poly.pdbx_seq_one_letter_code
_entity_poly.pdbx_strand_id
1 'polypeptide(L)'
;MKEQPVLEHLQSQKSWIEGVFDKRECSTVIPSSKNPHRCTPVCQVCQNLIRCYCGRLIGDHAGIDYAWTISAAKGKESEQWSVEKHTTKSPTDAFGTINFQDGEHTYHAKYIRTSYDTKLDHLLHLMLKEWKMELPKLVISVHGGIQNFTMPSKLKEIFSQGLIKAAETTGAWIITQGINTGVSKHVGDALKSHSSRSLRKIWTVGIPPWGVIENQRDLIGKDVVCLYQTLGNPLSKLTTLNSMHSHFILSDDGTVGKYGNEMKLRRNLEKHLSLQKIHCREYHRDSVSGAGWRPPEVFHGVP
;
A
#
# COMPACT_ATOMS: atom_id res chain seq x y z
N MET A 1 17.63 -20.82 29.72
CA MET A 1 16.26 -21.31 29.43
C MET A 1 15.23 -20.18 29.49
N LYS A 2 15.23 -19.23 28.55
CA LYS A 2 14.17 -18.17 28.45
C LYS A 2 13.71 -17.89 27.00
N GLU A 3 14.03 -18.75 26.03
CA GLU A 3 13.70 -18.52 24.61
C GLU A 3 12.36 -19.14 24.16
N GLN A 4 11.82 -20.10 24.92
CA GLN A 4 10.60 -20.85 24.56
C GLN A 4 9.32 -20.00 24.40
N PRO A 5 8.95 -19.09 25.33
CA PRO A 5 7.70 -18.32 25.20
C PRO A 5 7.73 -17.27 24.08
N VAL A 6 8.92 -16.82 23.66
CA VAL A 6 9.06 -15.87 22.56
C VAL A 6 8.87 -16.56 21.21
N LEU A 7 9.38 -17.79 21.07
CA LEU A 7 9.26 -18.57 19.84
C LEU A 7 7.82 -19.02 19.57
N GLU A 8 7.09 -19.43 20.61
CA GLU A 8 5.66 -19.79 20.51
C GLU A 8 4.78 -18.59 20.16
N HIS A 9 5.05 -17.42 20.74
CA HIS A 9 4.33 -16.19 20.40
C HIS A 9 4.58 -15.78 18.95
N LEU A 10 5.83 -15.88 18.47
CA LEU A 10 6.20 -15.62 17.07
C LEU A 10 5.54 -16.62 16.11
N GLN A 11 5.44 -17.90 16.45
CA GLN A 11 4.73 -18.91 15.65
C GLN A 11 3.22 -18.66 15.61
N SER A 12 2.62 -18.25 16.73
CA SER A 12 1.20 -17.89 16.80
C SER A 12 0.87 -16.66 15.94
N GLN A 13 1.73 -15.63 15.98
CA GLN A 13 1.58 -14.43 15.15
C GLN A 13 1.65 -14.74 13.64
N LYS A 14 2.58 -15.62 13.23
CA LYS A 14 2.72 -16.06 11.82
C LYS A 14 1.47 -16.77 11.31
N SER A 15 0.89 -17.66 12.12
CA SER A 15 -0.33 -18.38 11.75
C SER A 15 -1.55 -17.45 11.61
N TRP A 16 -1.57 -16.33 12.35
CA TRP A 16 -2.68 -15.39 12.32
C TRP A 16 -2.75 -14.62 11.00
N ILE A 17 -1.63 -14.08 10.50
CA ILE A 17 -1.62 -13.29 9.25
C ILE A 17 -2.15 -14.13 8.08
N GLU A 18 -1.69 -15.38 7.96
CA GLU A 18 -2.11 -16.30 6.91
C GLU A 18 -3.58 -16.70 7.01
N GLY A 19 -4.11 -16.82 8.23
CA GLY A 19 -5.52 -17.18 8.45
C GLY A 19 -6.50 -16.02 8.26
N VAL A 20 -6.01 -14.78 8.12
CA VAL A 20 -6.84 -13.57 8.22
C VAL A 20 -6.79 -12.70 6.97
N PHE A 21 -5.65 -12.69 6.27
CA PHE A 21 -5.47 -11.87 5.08
C PHE A 21 -5.45 -12.70 3.81
N ASP A 22 -6.30 -12.31 2.86
CA ASP A 22 -6.34 -12.90 1.53
C ASP A 22 -5.60 -12.03 0.51
N LYS A 23 -5.06 -12.65 -0.54
CA LYS A 23 -4.73 -12.05 -1.83
C LYS A 23 -5.85 -12.31 -2.85
N ARG A 24 -5.79 -11.65 -4.02
CA ARG A 24 -6.72 -11.90 -5.13
C ARG A 24 -5.98 -12.26 -6.41
N GLU A 25 -6.55 -13.19 -7.17
CA GLU A 25 -6.04 -13.58 -8.48
C GLU A 25 -7.19 -13.66 -9.48
N CYS A 26 -6.95 -13.20 -10.71
CA CYS A 26 -7.96 -13.24 -11.76
C CYS A 26 -8.23 -14.70 -12.17
N SER A 27 -9.45 -15.15 -11.94
CA SER A 27 -9.91 -16.52 -12.19
C SER A 27 -10.67 -16.68 -13.51
N THR A 28 -11.27 -15.59 -14.01
CA THR A 28 -12.02 -15.60 -15.28
C THR A 28 -11.39 -14.64 -16.27
N VAL A 29 -10.99 -15.17 -17.44
CA VAL A 29 -10.43 -14.36 -18.53
C VAL A 29 -11.55 -13.76 -19.35
N ILE A 30 -11.62 -12.43 -19.35
CA ILE A 30 -12.48 -11.67 -20.27
C ILE A 30 -11.56 -10.81 -21.14
N PRO A 31 -11.53 -11.01 -22.47
CA PRO A 31 -10.72 -10.19 -23.37
C PRO A 31 -11.10 -8.71 -23.30
N SER A 32 -10.10 -7.84 -23.17
CA SER A 32 -10.29 -6.39 -23.19
C SER A 32 -10.50 -5.89 -24.62
N SER A 33 -11.57 -5.14 -24.86
CA SER A 33 -11.85 -4.50 -26.15
C SER A 33 -10.97 -3.27 -26.44
N LYS A 34 -10.16 -2.81 -25.47
CA LYS A 34 -9.43 -1.53 -25.56
C LYS A 34 -8.18 -1.55 -26.45
N ASN A 35 -7.75 -2.72 -26.94
CA ASN A 35 -6.66 -2.85 -27.92
C ASN A 35 -6.91 -4.08 -28.81
N PRO A 36 -7.86 -4.01 -29.75
CA PRO A 36 -8.11 -5.12 -30.66
C PRO A 36 -6.90 -5.26 -31.58
N HIS A 37 -6.18 -6.38 -31.45
CA HIS A 37 -5.11 -6.68 -32.38
C HIS A 37 -5.71 -6.90 -33.77
N ARG A 38 -5.35 -6.05 -34.74
CA ARG A 38 -5.84 -6.10 -36.13
C ARG A 38 -5.15 -7.19 -36.96
N CYS A 39 -5.05 -8.42 -36.45
CA CYS A 39 -4.60 -9.58 -37.24
C CYS A 39 -5.81 -10.39 -37.73
N THR A 40 -5.59 -11.26 -38.71
CA THR A 40 -6.57 -12.27 -39.11
C THR A 40 -6.96 -13.17 -37.93
N PRO A 41 -8.20 -13.70 -37.86
CA PRO A 41 -8.75 -14.44 -36.70
C PRO A 41 -8.00 -15.71 -36.24
N VAL A 42 -6.84 -16.03 -36.79
CA VAL A 42 -6.11 -17.28 -36.56
C VAL A 42 -4.59 -17.04 -36.38
N CYS A 43 -4.15 -15.78 -36.21
CA CYS A 43 -2.75 -15.52 -35.96
C CYS A 43 -2.39 -15.88 -34.51
N GLN A 44 -1.77 -17.04 -34.34
CA GLN A 44 -1.38 -17.60 -33.04
C GLN A 44 -0.40 -16.69 -32.26
N VAL A 45 0.40 -15.89 -32.98
CA VAL A 45 1.28 -14.86 -32.40
C VAL A 45 0.48 -13.67 -31.85
N CYS A 46 -0.47 -13.13 -32.65
CA CYS A 46 -1.24 -11.94 -32.27
C CYS A 46 -2.27 -12.23 -31.16
N GLN A 47 -2.75 -13.47 -31.07
CA GLN A 47 -3.73 -13.88 -30.06
C GLN A 47 -3.12 -13.95 -28.63
N ASN A 48 -1.80 -14.22 -28.50
CA ASN A 48 -1.09 -14.19 -27.22
C ASN A 48 -0.88 -12.76 -26.69
N LEU A 49 -1.04 -11.77 -27.56
CA LEU A 49 -0.93 -10.34 -27.23
C LEU A 49 -2.26 -9.75 -26.74
N ILE A 50 -3.35 -10.52 -26.77
CA ILE A 50 -4.65 -10.09 -26.24
C ILE A 50 -4.52 -9.97 -24.72
N ARG A 51 -5.01 -8.84 -24.18
CA ARG A 51 -5.04 -8.60 -22.74
C ARG A 51 -6.40 -8.96 -22.17
N CYS A 52 -6.41 -9.65 -21.05
CA CYS A 52 -7.58 -9.76 -20.20
C CYS A 52 -7.93 -8.37 -19.62
N TYR A 53 -9.20 -8.16 -19.25
CA TYR A 53 -9.60 -6.97 -18.50
C TYR A 53 -8.80 -6.79 -17.21
N CYS A 54 -8.26 -7.84 -16.59
CA CYS A 54 -7.39 -7.68 -15.43
C CYS A 54 -6.05 -7.00 -15.75
N GLY A 55 -5.65 -6.90 -17.02
CA GLY A 55 -4.41 -6.25 -17.49
C GLY A 55 -3.30 -7.21 -17.93
N ARG A 56 -3.37 -8.48 -17.50
CA ARG A 56 -2.45 -9.55 -17.93
C ARG A 56 -2.68 -9.95 -19.39
N LEU A 57 -1.65 -10.48 -20.04
CA LEU A 57 -1.84 -11.19 -21.30
C LEU A 57 -2.60 -12.49 -21.02
N ILE A 58 -3.39 -12.96 -21.99
CA ILE A 58 -4.15 -14.21 -21.81
C ILE A 58 -3.22 -15.39 -21.51
N GLY A 59 -2.06 -15.45 -22.17
CA GLY A 59 -1.03 -16.47 -21.92
C GLY A 59 -0.37 -16.39 -20.54
N ASP A 60 -0.51 -15.29 -19.81
CA ASP A 60 0.05 -15.12 -18.46
C ASP A 60 -0.90 -15.65 -17.36
N HIS A 61 -2.09 -16.15 -17.71
CA HIS A 61 -2.99 -16.78 -16.74
C HIS A 61 -2.60 -18.24 -16.51
N ALA A 62 -2.38 -18.62 -15.24
CA ALA A 62 -2.04 -19.99 -14.88
C ALA A 62 -3.20 -20.95 -15.15
N GLY A 63 -2.91 -22.08 -15.82
CA GLY A 63 -3.84 -23.19 -15.98
C GLY A 63 -4.96 -22.98 -17.02
N ILE A 64 -4.88 -21.96 -17.86
CA ILE A 64 -5.87 -21.72 -18.92
C ILE A 64 -5.31 -22.16 -20.27
N ASP A 65 -5.87 -23.24 -20.82
CA ASP A 65 -5.57 -23.65 -22.19
C ASP A 65 -6.18 -22.66 -23.19
N TYR A 66 -5.38 -22.32 -24.19
CA TYR A 66 -5.66 -21.31 -25.19
C TYR A 66 -6.94 -21.59 -25.98
N ALA A 67 -7.28 -22.87 -26.16
CA ALA A 67 -8.48 -23.34 -26.84
C ALA A 67 -9.80 -22.89 -26.17
N TRP A 68 -9.81 -22.69 -24.84
CA TRP A 68 -11.00 -22.25 -24.11
C TRP A 68 -11.35 -20.78 -24.41
N THR A 69 -10.34 -19.95 -24.65
CA THR A 69 -10.49 -18.50 -24.89
C THR A 69 -11.28 -18.22 -26.18
N ILE A 70 -11.05 -19.01 -27.24
CA ILE A 70 -11.77 -18.88 -28.52
C ILE A 70 -13.25 -19.25 -28.37
N SER A 71 -13.56 -20.21 -27.50
CA SER A 71 -14.94 -20.64 -27.22
C SER A 71 -15.68 -19.63 -26.33
N ALA A 72 -15.01 -19.06 -25.33
CA ALA A 72 -15.58 -18.05 -24.44
C ALA A 72 -15.88 -16.72 -25.14
N ALA A 73 -15.08 -16.32 -26.13
CA ALA A 73 -15.31 -15.13 -26.94
C ALA A 73 -16.62 -15.19 -27.76
N LYS A 74 -17.11 -16.39 -28.11
CA LYS A 74 -18.36 -16.58 -28.85
C LYS A 74 -19.62 -16.65 -27.97
N GLY A 75 -19.48 -16.80 -26.64
CA GLY A 75 -20.61 -17.07 -25.73
C GLY A 75 -20.88 -16.01 -24.65
N LYS A 76 -19.99 -15.02 -24.47
CA LYS A 76 -20.07 -14.04 -23.36
C LYS A 76 -19.88 -12.58 -23.80
N GLU A 77 -20.45 -12.19 -24.93
CA GLU A 77 -20.30 -10.83 -25.48
C GLU A 77 -20.87 -9.69 -24.58
N SER A 78 -21.57 -10.01 -23.48
CA SER A 78 -22.21 -9.01 -22.61
C SER A 78 -21.72 -8.96 -21.15
N GLU A 79 -20.77 -9.80 -20.73
CA GLU A 79 -20.36 -9.83 -19.32
C GLU A 79 -19.32 -8.75 -18.99
N GLN A 80 -19.69 -7.77 -18.16
CA GLN A 80 -18.77 -6.75 -17.68
C GLN A 80 -17.85 -7.31 -16.59
N TRP A 81 -16.54 -7.23 -16.81
CA TRP A 81 -15.54 -7.64 -15.82
C TRP A 81 -15.65 -6.80 -14.53
N SER A 82 -15.71 -7.48 -13.40
CA SER A 82 -15.66 -6.92 -12.05
C SER A 82 -14.75 -7.76 -11.15
N VAL A 83 -14.13 -7.11 -10.16
CA VAL A 83 -13.21 -7.77 -9.22
C VAL A 83 -13.93 -8.86 -8.44
N GLU A 84 -15.17 -8.60 -8.02
CA GLU A 84 -15.95 -9.50 -7.16
C GLU A 84 -16.32 -10.81 -7.87
N LYS A 85 -16.56 -10.78 -9.18
CA LYS A 85 -17.03 -11.94 -9.96
C LYS A 85 -15.91 -12.71 -10.66
N HIS A 86 -14.82 -12.04 -11.02
CA HIS A 86 -13.80 -12.58 -11.92
C HIS A 86 -12.43 -12.74 -11.26
N THR A 87 -12.37 -12.58 -9.94
CA THR A 87 -11.19 -12.88 -9.14
C THR A 87 -11.54 -13.82 -8.00
N THR A 88 -10.58 -14.65 -7.60
CA THR A 88 -10.72 -15.57 -6.48
C THR A 88 -9.81 -15.12 -5.34
N LYS A 89 -10.30 -15.23 -4.10
CA LYS A 89 -9.52 -15.01 -2.88
C LYS A 89 -8.77 -16.29 -2.50
N SER A 90 -7.56 -16.12 -2.01
CA SER A 90 -6.77 -17.17 -1.37
C SER A 90 -5.89 -16.56 -0.29
N PRO A 91 -5.41 -17.32 0.70
CA PRO A 91 -4.51 -16.81 1.74
C PRO A 91 -3.31 -16.07 1.15
N THR A 92 -2.93 -14.96 1.78
CA THR A 92 -1.79 -14.16 1.32
C THR A 92 -0.49 -14.95 1.36
N ASP A 93 0.36 -14.70 0.37
CA ASP A 93 1.67 -15.31 0.19
C ASP A 93 2.82 -14.30 0.23
N ALA A 94 2.53 -13.03 0.54
CA ALA A 94 3.49 -11.93 0.44
C ALA A 94 3.36 -11.02 1.66
N PHE A 95 4.17 -11.29 2.69
CA PHE A 95 4.28 -10.44 3.88
C PHE A 95 5.61 -10.65 4.59
N GLY A 96 6.09 -9.63 5.29
CA GLY A 96 7.34 -9.71 6.04
C GLY A 96 8.04 -8.37 6.13
N THR A 97 9.35 -8.37 5.86
CA THR A 97 10.20 -7.17 5.89
C THR A 97 10.88 -6.96 4.54
N ILE A 98 10.77 -5.76 3.97
CA ILE A 98 11.52 -5.34 2.80
C ILE A 98 12.89 -4.83 3.27
N ASN A 99 13.95 -5.26 2.60
CA ASN A 99 15.28 -4.67 2.68
C ASN A 99 15.61 -4.00 1.33
N PHE A 100 15.53 -2.67 1.31
CA PHE A 100 15.75 -1.88 0.10
C PHE A 100 17.23 -1.86 -0.28
N GLN A 101 17.52 -2.17 -1.54
CA GLN A 101 18.86 -2.20 -2.11
C GLN A 101 19.21 -0.85 -2.78
N ASP A 102 19.10 0.25 -2.02
CA ASP A 102 19.22 1.63 -2.51
C ASP A 102 20.61 2.25 -2.29
N GLY A 103 21.66 1.50 -2.61
CA GLY A 103 23.05 1.93 -2.46
C GLY A 103 23.59 1.74 -1.03
N GLU A 104 24.28 2.74 -0.50
CA GLU A 104 25.08 2.62 0.73
C GLU A 104 24.25 2.50 2.03
N HIS A 105 22.97 2.89 2.00
CA HIS A 105 22.09 2.86 3.17
C HIS A 105 21.04 1.77 3.05
N THR A 106 20.94 0.92 4.07
CA THR A 106 19.89 -0.11 4.18
C THR A 106 18.64 0.47 4.84
N TYR A 107 17.56 0.57 4.07
CA TYR A 107 16.25 0.94 4.59
C TYR A 107 15.38 -0.31 4.74
N HIS A 108 14.62 -0.38 5.83
CA HIS A 108 13.73 -1.49 6.11
C HIS A 108 12.28 -1.03 6.23
N ALA A 109 11.36 -1.81 5.68
CA ALA A 109 9.94 -1.59 5.83
C ALA A 109 9.20 -2.89 6.13
N LYS A 110 8.15 -2.83 6.95
CA LYS A 110 7.21 -3.95 7.06
C LYS A 110 6.21 -3.90 5.92
N TYR A 111 5.81 -5.05 5.40
CA TYR A 111 4.83 -5.08 4.31
C TYR A 111 3.86 -6.26 4.41
N ILE A 112 2.71 -6.07 3.78
CA ILE A 112 1.72 -7.12 3.54
C ILE A 112 1.04 -6.88 2.19
N ARG A 113 0.83 -7.93 1.41
CA ARG A 113 -0.12 -7.99 0.31
C ARG A 113 -1.47 -8.43 0.87
N THR A 114 -2.52 -7.67 0.60
CA THR A 114 -3.86 -8.03 1.05
C THR A 114 -4.92 -7.53 0.09
N SER A 115 -6.07 -8.18 0.10
CA SER A 115 -7.19 -7.82 -0.74
C SER A 115 -7.68 -6.40 -0.45
N TYR A 116 -8.06 -5.66 -1.50
CA TYR A 116 -8.58 -4.29 -1.40
C TYR A 116 -9.85 -4.15 -0.52
N ASP A 117 -10.56 -5.27 -0.25
CA ASP A 117 -11.77 -5.34 0.57
C ASP A 117 -11.55 -6.07 1.90
N THR A 118 -10.30 -6.15 2.37
CA THR A 118 -9.97 -6.72 3.68
C THR A 118 -10.67 -5.96 4.82
N LYS A 119 -10.95 -6.65 5.93
CA LYS A 119 -11.59 -6.03 7.10
C LYS A 119 -10.62 -5.06 7.79
N LEU A 120 -11.10 -3.86 8.10
CA LEU A 120 -10.28 -2.79 8.67
C LEU A 120 -9.78 -3.10 10.09
N ASP A 121 -10.58 -3.82 10.89
CA ASP A 121 -10.16 -4.26 12.23
C ASP A 121 -8.92 -5.15 12.16
N HIS A 122 -8.80 -5.99 11.12
CA HIS A 122 -7.61 -6.81 10.91
C HIS A 122 -6.40 -5.95 10.55
N LEU A 123 -6.56 -4.94 9.69
CA LEU A 123 -5.47 -4.01 9.38
C LEU A 123 -5.04 -3.21 10.60
N LEU A 124 -5.99 -2.72 11.40
CA LEU A 124 -5.67 -1.98 12.62
C LEU A 124 -4.95 -2.89 13.64
N HIS A 125 -5.41 -4.14 13.78
CA HIS A 125 -4.73 -5.14 14.60
C HIS A 125 -3.30 -5.38 14.10
N LEU A 126 -3.10 -5.59 12.79
CA LEU A 126 -1.78 -5.75 12.20
C LEU A 126 -0.87 -4.56 12.53
N MET A 127 -1.34 -3.33 12.31
CA MET A 127 -0.54 -2.12 12.53
C MET A 127 -0.16 -1.95 14.01
N LEU A 128 -1.10 -2.12 14.94
CA LEU A 128 -0.86 -1.85 16.36
C LEU A 128 -0.24 -3.04 17.12
N LYS A 129 -0.63 -4.27 16.79
CA LYS A 129 -0.24 -5.48 17.53
C LYS A 129 0.91 -6.23 16.87
N GLU A 130 0.92 -6.33 15.55
CA GLU A 130 1.96 -7.09 14.84
C GLU A 130 3.15 -6.19 14.49
N TRP A 131 2.90 -5.02 13.90
CA TRP A 131 3.94 -4.05 13.57
C TRP A 131 4.36 -3.16 14.75
N LYS A 132 3.66 -3.27 15.89
CA LYS A 132 3.92 -2.52 17.13
C LYS A 132 3.96 -1.00 16.89
N MET A 133 3.12 -0.50 15.98
CA MET A 133 2.98 0.93 15.77
C MET A 133 2.19 1.54 16.92
N GLU A 134 2.61 2.73 17.37
CA GLU A 134 1.84 3.49 18.35
C GLU A 134 0.59 4.07 17.71
N LEU A 135 -0.57 3.95 18.37
CA LEU A 135 -1.82 4.53 17.88
C LEU A 135 -1.64 6.04 17.65
N PRO A 136 -1.94 6.56 16.45
CA PRO A 136 -1.68 7.95 16.14
C PRO A 136 -2.71 8.84 16.83
N LYS A 137 -2.26 10.02 17.27
CA LYS A 137 -3.17 11.10 17.68
C LYS A 137 -3.75 11.86 16.48
N LEU A 138 -3.08 11.76 15.33
CA LEU A 138 -3.41 12.44 14.09
C LEU A 138 -2.95 11.60 12.90
N VAL A 139 -3.71 11.63 11.81
CA VAL A 139 -3.30 11.04 10.53
C VAL A 139 -3.17 12.16 9.50
N ILE A 140 -2.00 12.25 8.87
CA ILE A 140 -1.74 13.16 7.75
C ILE A 140 -1.79 12.32 6.48
N SER A 141 -2.86 12.49 5.69
CA SER A 141 -3.00 11.77 4.43
C SER A 141 -2.59 12.64 3.24
N VAL A 142 -1.49 12.26 2.57
CA VAL A 142 -0.94 13.00 1.43
C VAL A 142 -1.32 12.31 0.12
N HIS A 143 -2.00 13.04 -0.76
CA HIS A 143 -2.45 12.57 -2.06
C HIS A 143 -1.94 13.48 -3.18
N GLY A 144 -1.85 12.95 -4.39
CA GLY A 144 -1.55 13.74 -5.57
C GLY A 144 -1.19 12.89 -6.78
N GLY A 145 -0.76 13.56 -7.85
CA GLY A 145 -0.41 12.91 -9.12
C GLY A 145 0.71 11.89 -8.96
N ILE A 146 0.61 10.79 -9.71
CA ILE A 146 1.60 9.71 -9.78
C ILE A 146 2.76 10.02 -10.74
N GLN A 147 2.58 11.00 -11.62
CA GLN A 147 3.59 11.43 -12.58
C GLN A 147 4.63 12.33 -11.90
N ASN A 148 5.90 12.13 -12.24
CA ASN A 148 6.98 12.95 -11.72
C ASN A 148 6.84 14.40 -12.18
N PHE A 149 7.13 15.32 -11.28
CA PHE A 149 7.23 16.74 -11.55
C PHE A 149 8.36 17.34 -10.71
N THR A 150 8.96 18.41 -11.20
CA THR A 150 10.00 19.14 -10.48
C THR A 150 9.36 20.23 -9.65
N MET A 151 9.62 20.21 -8.34
CA MET A 151 9.18 21.25 -7.42
C MET A 151 10.28 22.33 -7.31
N PRO A 152 9.94 23.64 -7.35
CA PRO A 152 10.91 24.69 -7.08
C PRO A 152 11.58 24.50 -5.72
N SER A 153 12.90 24.72 -5.63
CA SER A 153 13.70 24.40 -4.43
C SER A 153 13.14 25.01 -3.15
N LYS A 154 12.65 26.26 -3.21
CA LYS A 154 12.07 26.93 -2.03
C LYS A 154 10.77 26.26 -1.56
N LEU A 155 9.92 25.85 -2.50
CA LEU A 155 8.69 25.13 -2.18
C LEU A 155 9.00 23.74 -1.62
N LYS A 156 10.00 23.03 -2.18
CA LYS A 156 10.47 21.73 -1.68
C LYS A 156 10.94 21.84 -0.22
N GLU A 157 11.71 22.88 0.09
CA GLU A 157 12.20 23.13 1.46
C GLU A 157 11.03 23.37 2.43
N ILE A 158 10.13 24.30 2.12
CA ILE A 158 8.98 24.65 2.98
C ILE A 158 8.07 23.44 3.18
N PHE A 159 7.75 22.73 2.10
CA PHE A 159 6.93 21.51 2.16
C PHE A 159 7.57 20.46 3.06
N SER A 160 8.86 20.20 2.87
CA SER A 160 9.58 19.16 3.63
C SER A 160 9.64 19.52 5.11
N GLN A 161 10.03 20.75 5.44
CA GLN A 161 10.09 21.21 6.83
C GLN A 161 8.72 21.19 7.50
N GLY A 162 7.68 21.70 6.83
CA GLY A 162 6.33 21.74 7.38
C GLY A 162 5.76 20.35 7.65
N LEU A 163 5.87 19.43 6.68
CA LEU A 163 5.36 18.06 6.82
C LEU A 163 6.05 17.31 7.95
N ILE A 164 7.39 17.34 7.96
CA ILE A 164 8.20 16.64 8.97
C ILE A 164 7.94 17.23 10.36
N LYS A 165 7.94 18.57 10.49
CA LYS A 165 7.70 19.22 11.77
C LYS A 165 6.31 18.89 12.33
N ALA A 166 5.28 18.89 11.49
CA ALA A 166 3.92 18.54 11.90
C ALA A 166 3.85 17.08 12.39
N ALA A 167 4.43 16.15 11.65
CA ALA A 167 4.43 14.73 12.00
C ALA A 167 5.19 14.46 13.31
N GLU A 168 6.41 14.99 13.46
CA GLU A 168 7.21 14.80 14.68
C GLU A 168 6.59 15.42 15.93
N THR A 169 5.98 16.61 15.78
CA THR A 169 5.43 17.35 16.93
C THR A 169 4.19 16.65 17.49
N THR A 170 3.39 16.05 16.61
CA THR A 170 2.11 15.43 16.99
C THR A 170 2.18 13.92 17.17
N GLY A 171 3.25 13.27 16.67
CA GLY A 171 3.31 11.81 16.54
C GLY A 171 2.34 11.30 15.47
N ALA A 172 2.08 12.08 14.43
CA ALA A 172 1.13 11.70 13.39
C ALA A 172 1.67 10.56 12.53
N TRP A 173 0.76 9.70 12.07
CA TRP A 173 1.04 8.80 10.96
C TRP A 173 0.91 9.56 9.63
N ILE A 174 1.85 9.35 8.72
CA ILE A 174 1.76 9.86 7.35
C ILE A 174 1.29 8.71 6.45
N ILE A 175 0.15 8.87 5.78
CA ILE A 175 -0.35 7.91 4.79
C ILE A 175 -0.16 8.50 3.40
N THR A 176 0.43 7.71 2.50
CA THR A 176 0.62 8.10 1.09
C THR A 176 0.34 6.91 0.15
N GLN A 177 0.58 7.08 -1.15
CA GLN A 177 0.58 5.98 -2.11
C GLN A 177 1.79 5.04 -1.93
N GLY A 178 2.90 5.50 -1.35
CA GLY A 178 4.10 4.69 -1.13
C GLY A 178 4.93 4.40 -2.37
N ILE A 179 4.64 5.03 -3.50
CA ILE A 179 5.35 4.83 -4.77
C ILE A 179 6.48 5.86 -4.92
N ASN A 180 7.54 5.51 -5.65
CA ASN A 180 8.72 6.34 -5.85
C ASN A 180 8.58 7.34 -7.01
N THR A 181 7.34 7.78 -7.27
CA THR A 181 7.01 8.76 -8.30
C THR A 181 6.02 9.81 -7.80
N GLY A 182 5.97 10.95 -8.49
CA GLY A 182 5.01 12.02 -8.25
C GLY A 182 5.04 12.60 -6.83
N VAL A 183 3.88 12.87 -6.24
CA VAL A 183 3.79 13.48 -4.90
C VAL A 183 4.37 12.59 -3.81
N SER A 184 4.18 11.27 -3.90
CA SER A 184 4.71 10.30 -2.94
C SER A 184 6.24 10.33 -2.88
N LYS A 185 6.90 10.55 -4.03
CA LYS A 185 8.36 10.74 -4.09
C LYS A 185 8.82 11.96 -3.30
N HIS A 186 8.13 13.10 -3.43
CA HIS A 186 8.48 14.32 -2.69
C HIS A 186 8.31 14.16 -1.17
N VAL A 187 7.33 13.36 -0.72
CA VAL A 187 7.20 12.97 0.70
C VAL A 187 8.40 12.11 1.11
N GLY A 188 8.81 11.14 0.30
CA GLY A 188 10.01 10.35 0.53
C GLY A 188 11.28 11.20 0.65
N ASP A 189 11.47 12.16 -0.25
CA ASP A 189 12.61 13.10 -0.19
C ASP A 189 12.62 13.89 1.13
N ALA A 190 11.46 14.37 1.59
CA ALA A 190 11.34 15.07 2.87
C ALA A 190 11.75 14.19 4.05
N LEU A 191 11.33 12.92 4.04
CA LEU A 191 11.69 11.92 5.06
C LEU A 191 13.18 11.58 5.04
N LYS A 192 13.79 11.49 3.85
CA LYS A 192 15.23 11.24 3.70
C LYS A 192 16.08 12.38 4.28
N SER A 193 15.68 13.63 4.05
CA SER A 193 16.34 14.79 4.65
C SER A 193 16.18 14.86 6.17
N HIS A 194 15.16 14.18 6.70
CA HIS A 194 14.88 14.11 8.13
C HIS A 194 15.66 13.00 8.84
N SER A 195 15.74 11.81 8.24
CA SER A 195 16.36 10.63 8.86
C SER A 195 17.84 10.82 9.20
N SER A 196 18.54 11.72 8.51
CA SER A 196 19.92 12.11 8.84
C SER A 196 20.03 13.04 10.05
N ARG A 197 18.94 13.66 10.50
CA ARG A 197 18.93 14.74 11.50
C ARG A 197 18.27 14.36 12.83
N SER A 198 17.45 13.32 12.86
CA SER A 198 16.65 12.94 14.04
C SER A 198 16.56 11.43 14.19
N LEU A 199 16.54 10.96 15.43
CA LEU A 199 16.29 9.57 15.79
C LEU A 199 14.80 9.27 16.01
N ARG A 200 13.93 10.29 16.00
CA ARG A 200 12.49 10.07 16.20
C ARG A 200 11.90 9.40 14.96
N LYS A 201 11.32 8.22 15.18
CA LYS A 201 10.70 7.43 14.13
C LYS A 201 9.36 8.06 13.72
N ILE A 202 9.26 8.47 12.47
CA ILE A 202 7.98 8.87 11.86
C ILE A 202 7.37 7.64 11.20
N TRP A 203 6.11 7.33 11.57
CA TRP A 203 5.38 6.22 10.97
C TRP A 203 4.78 6.65 9.62
N THR A 204 5.34 6.10 8.54
CA THR A 204 4.95 6.38 7.16
C THR A 204 4.42 5.12 6.51
N VAL A 205 3.17 5.16 6.04
CA VAL A 205 2.44 4.02 5.49
C VAL A 205 2.13 4.27 4.02
N GLY A 206 2.67 3.43 3.14
CA GLY A 206 2.35 3.40 1.72
C GLY A 206 1.20 2.42 1.44
N ILE A 207 0.19 2.84 0.68
CA ILE A 207 -0.90 1.97 0.24
C ILE A 207 -0.99 1.95 -1.31
N PRO A 208 -0.03 1.32 -2.00
CA PRO A 208 -0.10 1.19 -3.45
C PRO A 208 -0.96 -0.02 -3.88
N PRO A 209 -1.46 -0.04 -5.12
CA PRO A 209 -1.99 -1.27 -5.70
C PRO A 209 -0.87 -2.30 -5.89
N TRP A 210 -1.10 -3.56 -5.54
CA TRP A 210 -0.12 -4.64 -5.73
C TRP A 210 0.32 -4.75 -7.20
N GLY A 211 -0.65 -4.77 -8.12
CA GLY A 211 -0.41 -5.00 -9.54
C GLY A 211 0.34 -3.89 -10.28
N VAL A 212 0.64 -2.76 -9.65
CA VAL A 212 1.46 -1.68 -10.25
C VAL A 212 2.89 -1.67 -9.74
N ILE A 213 3.25 -2.56 -8.81
CA ILE A 213 4.58 -2.61 -8.22
C ILE A 213 5.52 -3.39 -9.14
N GLU A 214 6.58 -2.72 -9.60
CA GLU A 214 7.70 -3.34 -10.30
C GLU A 214 8.39 -4.36 -9.39
N ASN A 215 8.86 -5.47 -9.95
CA ASN A 215 9.55 -6.54 -9.22
C ASN A 215 8.73 -7.14 -8.05
N GLN A 216 7.39 -7.13 -8.15
CA GLN A 216 6.50 -7.69 -7.12
C GLN A 216 6.80 -9.17 -6.78
N ARG A 217 7.42 -9.93 -7.69
CA ARG A 217 7.82 -11.33 -7.46
C ARG A 217 8.85 -11.47 -6.33
N ASP A 218 9.70 -10.46 -6.15
CA ASP A 218 10.72 -10.45 -5.10
C ASP A 218 10.09 -10.26 -3.72
N LEU A 219 8.85 -9.74 -3.67
CA LEU A 219 8.07 -9.55 -2.45
C LEU A 219 7.20 -10.77 -2.10
N ILE A 220 7.30 -11.87 -2.85
CA ILE A 220 6.55 -13.10 -2.53
C ILE A 220 7.35 -13.90 -1.50
N GLY A 221 6.69 -14.22 -0.40
CA GLY A 221 7.24 -14.97 0.72
C GLY A 221 6.43 -14.72 1.98
N LYS A 222 6.40 -15.73 2.85
CA LYS A 222 5.65 -15.71 4.11
C LYS A 222 6.62 -15.44 5.26
N ASP A 223 6.47 -14.27 5.89
CA ASP A 223 7.34 -13.79 6.98
C ASP A 223 8.83 -13.79 6.62
N VAL A 224 9.14 -13.34 5.40
CA VAL A 224 10.52 -13.30 4.90
C VAL A 224 11.11 -11.90 4.97
N VAL A 225 12.44 -11.81 5.01
CA VAL A 225 13.15 -10.60 4.63
C VAL A 225 13.43 -10.67 3.13
N CYS A 226 12.71 -9.89 2.33
CA CYS A 226 12.91 -9.83 0.89
C CYS A 226 13.85 -8.70 0.52
N LEU A 227 14.76 -8.97 -0.42
CA LEU A 227 15.60 -7.95 -1.04
C LEU A 227 14.80 -7.29 -2.17
N TYR A 228 14.66 -5.97 -2.13
CA TYR A 228 13.90 -5.23 -3.15
C TYR A 228 14.73 -4.11 -3.76
N GLN A 229 14.80 -4.08 -5.09
CA GLN A 229 15.49 -3.04 -5.84
C GLN A 229 14.51 -1.98 -6.33
N THR A 230 14.83 -0.70 -6.09
CA THR A 230 13.99 0.43 -6.56
C THR A 230 14.36 0.91 -7.98
N LEU A 231 15.25 0.19 -8.66
CA LEU A 231 15.58 0.39 -10.07
C LEU A 231 14.36 0.06 -10.93
N GLY A 232 13.72 1.10 -11.46
CA GLY A 232 12.62 0.95 -12.41
C GLY A 232 13.12 0.49 -13.77
N ASN A 233 12.34 -0.36 -14.44
CA ASN A 233 12.60 -0.72 -15.83
C ASN A 233 12.12 0.44 -16.75
N PRO A 234 13.00 1.05 -17.57
CA PRO A 234 12.63 2.15 -18.46
C PRO A 234 11.52 1.82 -19.47
N LEU A 235 11.32 0.53 -19.78
CA LEU A 235 10.29 0.04 -20.70
C LEU A 235 8.98 -0.31 -20.00
N SER A 236 8.98 -0.35 -18.67
CA SER A 236 7.81 -0.68 -17.86
C SER A 236 6.98 0.56 -17.55
N LYS A 237 5.67 0.36 -17.43
CA LYS A 237 4.72 1.37 -16.95
C LYS A 237 4.40 1.21 -15.46
N LEU A 238 5.02 0.23 -14.81
CA LEU A 238 4.88 0.00 -13.38
C LEU A 238 5.74 1.00 -12.60
N THR A 239 5.59 1.01 -11.29
CA THR A 239 6.31 1.93 -10.39
C THR A 239 6.98 1.15 -9.28
N THR A 240 8.03 1.73 -8.70
CA THR A 240 8.74 1.11 -7.58
C THR A 240 8.23 1.66 -6.25
N LEU A 241 8.39 0.87 -5.19
CA LEU A 241 8.11 1.34 -3.83
C LEU A 241 9.13 2.40 -3.42
N ASN A 242 8.71 3.39 -2.64
CA ASN A 242 9.60 4.42 -2.11
C ASN A 242 10.25 3.95 -0.80
N SER A 243 11.57 3.80 -0.81
CA SER A 243 12.36 3.25 0.30
C SER A 243 12.30 4.02 1.62
N MET A 244 11.82 5.27 1.61
CA MET A 244 11.68 6.07 2.83
C MET A 244 10.38 5.82 3.60
N HIS A 245 9.50 4.96 3.06
CA HIS A 245 8.30 4.54 3.77
C HIS A 245 8.62 3.36 4.69
N SER A 246 8.09 3.42 5.91
CA SER A 246 8.35 2.42 6.95
C SER A 246 7.43 1.20 6.87
N HIS A 247 6.23 1.34 6.30
CA HIS A 247 5.21 0.28 6.23
C HIS A 247 4.50 0.32 4.88
N PHE A 248 4.12 -0.85 4.38
CA PHE A 248 3.36 -1.00 3.13
C PHE A 248 2.16 -1.93 3.29
N ILE A 249 1.01 -1.47 2.83
CA ILE A 249 -0.20 -2.28 2.64
C ILE A 249 -0.44 -2.34 1.13
N LEU A 250 0.00 -3.42 0.50
CA LEU A 250 -0.10 -3.61 -0.95
C LEU A 250 -1.51 -4.12 -1.27
N SER A 251 -2.35 -3.22 -1.78
CA SER A 251 -3.77 -3.48 -2.03
C SER A 251 -3.97 -4.30 -3.30
N ASP A 252 -4.51 -5.50 -3.17
CA ASP A 252 -4.67 -6.45 -4.26
C ASP A 252 -6.14 -6.63 -4.68
N ASP A 253 -6.39 -6.38 -5.95
CA ASP A 253 -7.69 -6.53 -6.61
C ASP A 253 -7.62 -7.56 -7.75
N GLY A 254 -6.51 -8.29 -7.88
CA GLY A 254 -6.26 -9.25 -8.95
C GLY A 254 -5.94 -8.63 -10.32
N THR A 255 -5.80 -7.30 -10.42
CA THR A 255 -5.42 -6.60 -11.65
C THR A 255 -3.91 -6.36 -11.74
N VAL A 256 -3.43 -6.01 -12.93
CA VAL A 256 -2.04 -5.66 -13.22
C VAL A 256 -2.01 -4.33 -13.99
N GLY A 257 -1.16 -3.41 -13.56
CA GLY A 257 -0.96 -2.10 -14.20
C GLY A 257 -2.12 -1.12 -14.04
N LYS A 258 -3.03 -1.34 -13.08
CA LYS A 258 -4.18 -0.46 -12.84
C LYS A 258 -4.13 0.20 -11.46
N TYR A 259 -4.50 1.47 -11.44
CA TYR A 259 -4.66 2.28 -10.23
C TYR A 259 -6.15 2.51 -9.93
N GLY A 260 -6.44 2.92 -8.71
CA GLY A 260 -7.73 3.45 -8.26
C GLY A 260 -8.46 2.57 -7.24
N ASN A 261 -8.21 1.26 -7.24
CA ASN A 261 -8.91 0.34 -6.32
C ASN A 261 -8.37 0.41 -4.89
N GLU A 262 -7.09 0.72 -4.72
CA GLU A 262 -6.46 1.02 -3.43
C GLU A 262 -7.11 2.20 -2.71
N MET A 263 -7.73 3.14 -3.45
CA MET A 263 -8.37 4.31 -2.87
C MET A 263 -9.56 3.95 -1.98
N LYS A 264 -10.28 2.86 -2.29
CA LYS A 264 -11.37 2.38 -1.44
C LYS A 264 -10.83 1.90 -0.10
N LEU A 265 -9.79 1.08 -0.11
CA LEU A 265 -9.14 0.58 1.10
C LEU A 265 -8.59 1.74 1.94
N ARG A 266 -7.88 2.66 1.30
CA ARG A 266 -7.29 3.83 1.95
C ARG A 266 -8.32 4.73 2.62
N ARG A 267 -9.38 5.15 1.91
CA ARG A 267 -10.44 6.01 2.48
C ARG A 267 -11.13 5.33 3.66
N ASN A 268 -11.38 4.03 3.54
CA ASN A 268 -12.00 3.25 4.59
C ASN A 268 -11.09 3.16 5.82
N LEU A 269 -9.79 2.90 5.63
CA LEU A 269 -8.81 2.86 6.71
C LEU A 269 -8.69 4.23 7.41
N GLU A 270 -8.61 5.33 6.65
CA GLU A 270 -8.57 6.69 7.19
C GLU A 270 -9.80 6.99 8.05
N LYS A 271 -11.00 6.64 7.56
CA LYS A 271 -12.25 6.77 8.31
C LYS A 271 -12.27 5.89 9.56
N HIS A 272 -11.74 4.68 9.47
CA HIS A 272 -11.70 3.76 10.61
C HIS A 272 -10.72 4.24 11.69
N LEU A 273 -9.59 4.81 11.29
CA LEU A 273 -8.62 5.43 12.20
C LEU A 273 -9.19 6.66 12.90
N SER A 274 -9.98 7.50 12.21
CA SER A 274 -10.58 8.70 12.82
C SER A 274 -11.64 8.38 13.87
N LEU A 275 -12.25 7.20 13.81
CA LEU A 275 -13.23 6.72 14.79
C LEU A 275 -12.58 6.09 16.03
N GLN A 276 -11.28 5.83 16.01
CA GLN A 276 -10.59 5.27 17.17
C GLN A 276 -10.56 6.32 18.29
N LYS A 277 -11.13 5.97 19.44
CA LYS A 277 -11.10 6.83 20.62
C LYS A 277 -9.65 6.98 21.07
N ILE A 278 -9.12 8.20 20.98
CA ILE A 278 -7.87 8.58 21.63
C ILE A 278 -8.17 8.60 23.13
N HIS A 279 -7.90 7.49 23.82
CA HIS A 279 -7.84 7.52 25.27
C HIS A 279 -6.62 8.35 25.63
N CYS A 280 -6.84 9.62 25.94
CA CYS A 280 -5.83 10.43 26.60
C CYS A 280 -5.52 9.71 27.91
N ARG A 281 -4.33 9.11 28.04
CA ARG A 281 -3.82 8.72 29.36
C ARG A 281 -3.78 9.99 30.19
N GLU A 282 -4.75 10.15 31.09
CA GLU A 282 -4.67 11.11 32.18
C GLU A 282 -3.39 10.77 32.92
N TYR A 283 -2.36 11.59 32.72
CA TYR A 283 -1.27 11.65 33.68
C TYR A 283 -1.93 12.01 35.01
N HIS A 284 -1.79 11.13 36.00
CA HIS A 284 -2.05 11.43 37.39
C HIS A 284 -1.40 12.79 37.71
N ARG A 285 -2.21 13.84 37.72
CA ARG A 285 -1.86 15.08 38.41
C ARG A 285 -2.19 14.79 39.86
N ASP A 286 -1.16 14.38 40.61
CA ASP A 286 -1.18 14.62 42.03
C ASP A 286 -1.48 16.10 42.26
N SER A 287 -2.46 16.29 43.13
CA SER A 287 -3.13 17.53 43.51
C SER A 287 -2.19 18.71 43.72
N VAL A 288 -2.35 19.75 42.89
CA VAL A 288 -2.18 21.14 43.34
C VAL A 288 -3.37 21.95 42.81
N SER A 289 -4.14 22.46 43.77
CA SER A 289 -5.32 23.30 43.64
C SER A 289 -5.04 24.63 42.90
N GLY A 290 -5.96 25.02 42.02
CA GLY A 290 -6.33 26.42 41.80
C GLY A 290 -5.70 27.12 40.59
N ALA A 291 -6.42 27.13 39.46
CA ALA A 291 -6.63 28.30 38.60
C ALA A 291 -7.52 27.90 37.41
N GLY A 292 -8.63 28.62 37.23
CA GLY A 292 -9.68 28.30 36.26
C GLY A 292 -9.23 28.39 34.80
N TRP A 293 -9.66 27.41 34.01
CA TRP A 293 -9.59 27.44 32.56
C TRP A 293 -10.88 28.07 32.01
N ARG A 294 -10.76 29.20 31.28
CA ARG A 294 -11.81 29.68 30.38
C ARG A 294 -11.61 29.06 28.99
N PRO A 295 -12.67 28.68 28.27
CA PRO A 295 -12.55 28.19 26.91
C PRO A 295 -12.21 29.33 25.94
N PRO A 296 -11.44 29.07 24.85
CA PRO A 296 -11.10 30.08 23.86
C PRO A 296 -12.31 30.46 23.00
N GLU A 297 -12.44 31.77 22.75
CA GLU A 297 -13.44 32.38 21.88
C GLU A 297 -13.24 31.96 20.42
N VAL A 298 -14.35 31.66 19.75
CA VAL A 298 -14.42 31.33 18.33
C VAL A 298 -14.35 32.62 17.53
N PHE A 299 -13.25 32.86 16.83
CA PHE A 299 -13.18 33.92 15.82
C PHE A 299 -13.86 33.43 14.54
N HIS A 300 -15.06 33.97 14.27
CA HIS A 300 -15.66 33.92 12.94
C HIS A 300 -15.09 35.05 12.08
N GLY A 301 -14.24 34.68 11.12
CA GLY A 301 -13.89 35.57 10.01
C GLY A 301 -14.84 35.32 8.84
N VAL A 302 -15.65 36.31 8.50
CA VAL A 302 -16.39 36.45 7.23
C VAL A 302 -16.32 37.94 6.85
N PRO A 303 -16.34 38.32 5.57
CA PRO A 303 -16.04 37.58 4.33
C PRO A 303 -14.66 37.91 3.73
#